data_AF-A0A8T9CU76-F1
#
_entry.id   AF-A0A8T9CU76-F1
#
_cell.length_a   1.000
_cell.length_b   1.000
_cell.length_c   1.000
_cell.angle_alpha   90.00
_cell.angle_beta   90.00
_cell.angle_gamma   90.00
#
_symmetry.space_group_name_H-M   'P 1'
#
loop_
_entity.id
_entity.type
_entity.pdbx_description
1 polymer ?
#
loop_
_entity_poly.entity_id
_entity_poly.type
_entity_poly.pdbx_seq_one_letter_code
_entity_poly.pdbx_strand_id
1 'polypeptide(L)'
;ADGVQPTAFANQATTDAATNVALQMYLPDGSTSVTPGTETSNIQLADSAEQTVTFKVDYIATGKATSGNVNAVTNFHINYY
;
A
#
# COMPACT_ATOMS: atom_id res chain seq x y z
N ALA A 1 -11.01 12.02 5.37
CA ALA A 1 -10.66 10.59 5.17
C ALA A 1 -11.35 10.10 3.92
N ASP A 2 -10.73 9.17 3.20
CA ASP A 2 -11.30 8.60 2.00
C ASP A 2 -12.22 7.41 2.34
N GLY A 3 -13.12 7.05 1.43
CA GLY A 3 -13.90 5.81 1.56
C GLY A 3 -13.03 4.56 1.47
N VAL A 4 -13.59 3.38 1.76
CA VAL A 4 -12.89 2.10 1.55
C VAL A 4 -12.47 2.00 0.08
N GLN A 5 -11.19 1.75 -0.16
CA GLN A 5 -10.62 1.59 -1.49
C GLN A 5 -10.41 0.11 -1.79
N PRO A 6 -10.96 -0.43 -2.90
CA PRO A 6 -10.96 -1.86 -3.16
C PRO A 6 -9.58 -2.42 -3.55
N THR A 7 -8.70 -1.59 -4.12
CA THR A 7 -7.40 -2.02 -4.66
C THR A 7 -6.19 -1.29 -4.05
N ALA A 8 -6.43 -0.39 -3.09
CA ALA A 8 -5.42 0.49 -2.50
C ALA A 8 -5.70 0.74 -1.02
N PHE A 9 -4.72 1.26 -0.28
CA PHE A 9 -4.88 1.59 1.13
C PHE A 9 -5.55 2.97 1.26
N ALA A 10 -6.74 3.00 1.85
CA ALA A 10 -7.49 4.24 2.08
C ALA A 10 -6.74 5.19 3.04
N ASN A 11 -6.90 6.51 2.84
CA ASN A 11 -6.40 7.50 3.79
C ASN A 11 -7.18 7.44 5.11
N GLN A 12 -6.48 7.06 6.18
CA GLN A 12 -6.97 6.93 7.56
C GLN A 12 -6.70 8.18 8.42
N ALA A 13 -6.13 9.25 7.86
CA ALA A 13 -5.96 10.51 8.59
C ALA A 13 -7.32 11.05 9.04
N THR A 14 -7.38 11.51 10.31
CA THR A 14 -8.59 12.09 10.91
C THR A 14 -8.51 13.60 11.08
N THR A 15 -7.31 14.15 11.33
CA THR A 15 -7.07 15.59 11.48
C THR A 15 -6.51 16.16 10.17
N ASP A 16 -7.10 17.26 9.69
CA ASP A 16 -6.74 17.94 8.43
C ASP A 16 -6.57 16.99 7.25
N ALA A 17 -7.40 15.96 7.17
CA ALA A 17 -7.23 14.87 6.23
C ALA A 17 -7.45 15.31 4.78
N ALA A 18 -6.53 14.93 3.89
CA ALA A 18 -6.77 14.99 2.45
C ALA A 18 -7.98 14.11 2.08
N THR A 19 -8.73 14.56 1.07
CA THR A 19 -9.83 13.78 0.48
C THR A 19 -9.45 13.41 -0.95
N ASN A 20 -10.02 12.29 -1.42
CA ASN A 20 -9.78 11.75 -2.75
C ASN A 20 -8.31 11.39 -3.05
N VAL A 21 -7.58 10.94 -2.03
CA VAL A 21 -6.20 10.46 -2.10
C VAL A 21 -6.10 9.16 -1.32
N ALA A 22 -5.52 8.14 -1.95
CA ALA A 22 -5.20 6.85 -1.34
C ALA A 22 -3.72 6.48 -1.59
N LEU A 23 -3.26 5.41 -0.96
CA LEU A 23 -1.89 4.91 -1.07
C LEU A 23 -1.91 3.58 -1.83
N GLN A 24 -1.28 3.53 -3.01
CA GLN A 24 -1.07 2.29 -3.75
C GLN A 24 0.31 1.75 -3.43
N MET A 25 0.38 0.54 -2.89
CA MET A 25 1.65 -0.17 -2.70
C MET A 25 1.89 -1.13 -3.86
N TYR A 26 3.16 -1.37 -4.18
CA TYR A 26 3.61 -2.28 -5.23
C TYR A 26 4.62 -3.28 -4.69
N LEU A 27 4.59 -4.51 -5.23
CA LEU A 27 5.59 -5.54 -5.02
C LEU A 27 6.99 -5.08 -5.48
N PRO A 28 8.06 -5.83 -5.16
CA PRO A 28 9.42 -5.47 -5.55
C PRO A 28 9.68 -5.33 -7.05
N ASP A 29 8.82 -5.90 -7.90
CA ASP A 29 8.84 -5.67 -9.35
C ASP A 29 8.50 -4.21 -9.73
N GLY A 30 7.97 -3.44 -8.78
CA GLY A 30 7.61 -2.03 -8.92
C GLY A 30 6.37 -1.76 -9.77
N SER A 31 5.60 -2.78 -10.16
CA SER A 31 4.41 -2.62 -11.03
C SER A 31 3.20 -3.43 -10.57
N THR A 32 3.40 -4.57 -9.89
CA THR A 32 2.28 -5.36 -9.36
C THR A 32 1.75 -4.73 -8.08
N SER A 33 0.50 -4.28 -8.12
CA SER A 33 -0.18 -3.68 -6.98
C SER A 33 -0.45 -4.67 -5.84
N VAL A 34 -0.22 -4.24 -4.60
CA VAL A 34 -0.65 -4.94 -3.39
C VAL A 34 -2.08 -4.50 -3.05
N THR A 35 -3.03 -5.43 -3.08
CA THR A 35 -4.42 -5.18 -2.70
C THR A 35 -4.61 -5.47 -1.20
N PRO A 36 -5.14 -4.54 -0.39
CA PRO A 36 -5.35 -4.78 1.04
C PRO A 36 -6.22 -6.01 1.31
N GLY A 37 -5.79 -6.86 2.26
CA GLY A 37 -6.54 -8.05 2.67
C GLY A 37 -6.46 -9.24 1.69
N THR A 38 -5.71 -9.12 0.60
CA THR A 38 -5.52 -10.18 -0.39
C THR A 38 -4.08 -10.68 -0.35
N GLU A 39 -3.89 -12.01 -0.37
CA GLU A 39 -2.56 -12.60 -0.49
C GLU A 39 -1.93 -12.27 -1.84
N THR A 40 -0.64 -11.96 -1.85
CA THR A 40 0.11 -11.62 -3.06
C THR A 40 0.70 -12.86 -3.72
N SER A 41 1.16 -12.72 -4.96
CA SER A 41 2.08 -13.69 -5.56
C SER A 41 3.36 -13.84 -4.73
N ASN A 42 4.03 -15.00 -4.87
CA ASN A 42 5.29 -15.27 -4.19
C ASN A 42 6.38 -14.26 -4.56
N ILE A 43 7.17 -13.87 -3.55
CA ILE A 43 8.43 -13.18 -3.72
C ILE A 43 9.53 -14.22 -3.51
N GLN A 44 10.35 -14.46 -4.53
CA GLN A 44 11.47 -15.39 -4.41
C GLN A 44 12.53 -14.79 -3.47
N LEU A 45 12.85 -15.51 -2.40
CA LEU A 45 13.98 -15.19 -1.53
C LEU A 45 15.22 -15.97 -2.00
N ALA A 46 16.40 -15.37 -1.89
CA ALA A 46 17.68 -16.04 -2.11
C ALA A 46 17.99 -17.03 -0.96
N ASP A 47 18.68 -18.12 -1.29
CA ASP A 47 18.84 -19.27 -0.39
C ASP A 47 19.81 -19.07 0.78
N SER A 48 20.63 -18.01 0.82
CA SER A 48 21.64 -17.84 1.88
C SER A 48 22.16 -16.42 2.04
N ALA A 49 21.28 -15.50 2.44
CA ALA A 49 21.67 -14.23 3.06
C ALA A 49 20.48 -13.55 3.76
N GLU A 50 20.77 -12.64 4.69
CA GLU A 50 19.84 -11.58 5.06
C GLU A 50 19.45 -10.79 3.80
N GLN A 51 18.15 -10.50 3.65
CA GLN A 51 17.61 -9.85 2.46
C GLN A 51 16.68 -8.72 2.84
N THR A 52 16.82 -7.61 2.12
CA THR A 52 15.87 -6.51 2.15
C THR A 52 14.91 -6.67 0.98
N VAL A 53 13.61 -6.80 1.29
CA VAL A 53 12.54 -6.81 0.28
C VAL A 53 12.00 -5.38 0.15
N THR A 54 12.29 -4.73 -0.96
CA THR A 54 11.89 -3.33 -1.19
C THR A 54 10.52 -3.26 -1.86
N PHE A 55 9.58 -2.61 -1.21
CA PHE A 55 8.28 -2.27 -1.77
C PHE A 55 8.25 -0.80 -2.18
N LYS A 56 7.35 -0.43 -3.09
CA LYS A 56 7.07 0.97 -3.44
C LYS A 56 5.69 1.36 -2.97
N VAL A 57 5.52 2.66 -2.69
CA VAL A 57 4.21 3.24 -2.39
C VAL A 57 4.07 4.58 -3.10
N ASP A 58 2.93 4.79 -3.74
CA ASP A 58 2.57 6.04 -4.40
C ASP A 58 1.25 6.59 -3.85
N TYR A 59 1.11 7.91 -3.89
CA TYR A 59 -0.19 8.54 -3.74
C TYR A 59 -0.97 8.40 -5.05
N ILE A 60 -2.21 7.91 -4.96
CA ILE A 60 -3.12 7.84 -6.10
C ILE A 60 -4.35 8.70 -5.85
N ALA A 61 -4.85 9.33 -6.91
CA ALA A 61 -6.10 10.07 -6.87
C ALA A 61 -7.28 9.09 -7.00
N THR A 62 -8.22 9.16 -6.08
CA THR A 62 -9.50 8.42 -6.12
C THR A 62 -10.66 9.31 -6.60
N GLY A 63 -10.34 10.58 -6.91
CA GLY A 63 -11.23 11.63 -7.37
C GLY A 63 -10.48 12.95 -7.47
N LYS A 64 -11.16 14.08 -7.30
CA LYS A 64 -10.50 15.40 -7.25
C LYS A 64 -9.82 15.59 -5.88
N ALA A 65 -8.51 15.33 -5.82
CA ALA A 65 -7.71 15.44 -4.60
C ALA A 65 -7.81 16.83 -3.93
N THR A 66 -7.85 16.83 -2.60
CA THR A 66 -7.69 18.05 -1.78
C THR A 66 -6.40 17.95 -0.96
N SER A 67 -5.81 19.09 -0.63
CA SER A 67 -4.66 19.15 0.28
C SER A 67 -5.05 18.67 1.69
N GLY A 68 -4.08 18.07 2.38
CA GLY A 68 -4.21 17.65 3.77
C GLY A 68 -3.31 16.48 4.10
N ASN A 69 -3.47 15.95 5.31
CA ASN A 69 -2.73 14.82 5.82
C ASN A 69 -3.17 13.52 5.14
N VAL A 70 -2.19 12.68 4.83
CA VAL A 70 -2.40 11.30 4.38
C VAL A 70 -1.66 10.36 5.32
N ASN A 71 -2.37 9.39 5.86
CA ASN A 71 -1.81 8.35 6.72
C ASN A 71 -2.53 7.04 6.46
N ALA A 72 -1.82 5.92 6.42
CA ALA A 72 -2.42 4.60 6.44
C ALA A 72 -1.57 3.69 7.32
N VAL A 73 -2.25 2.95 8.20
CA VAL A 73 -1.64 1.92 9.04
C VAL A 73 -2.22 0.59 8.60
N THR A 74 -1.35 -0.40 8.39
CA THR A 74 -1.76 -1.75 8.00
C THR A 74 -0.88 -2.78 8.69
N ASN A 75 -1.41 -3.98 8.89
CA ASN A 75 -0.61 -5.14 9.25
C ASN A 75 0.03 -5.71 7.99
N PHE A 76 1.31 -6.07 8.10
CA PHE A 76 2.05 -6.75 7.05
C PHE A 76 2.28 -8.20 7.49
N HIS A 77 1.79 -9.16 6.70
CA HIS A 77 1.93 -10.59 6.98
C HIS A 77 2.87 -11.22 5.97
N ILE A 78 3.74 -12.10 6.45
CA ILE A 78 4.64 -12.91 5.62
C ILE A 78 4.20 -14.36 5.76
N ASN A 79 3.77 -14.95 4.64
CA ASN A 79 3.47 -16.38 4.55
C ASN A 79 4.68 -17.09 3.94
N TYR A 80 5.24 -18.06 4.66
CA TYR A 80 6.33 -18.91 4.17
C TYR A 80 5.76 -20.24 3.68
N TYR A 81 6.23 -20.70 2.53
CA TYR A 81 5.84 -21.95 1.87
C TYR A 81 7.07 -22.78 1.53
#